data_AF-A4ABD7-F1
#
_entry.id   AF-A4ABD7-F1
#
_cell.length_a   1.000
_cell.length_b   1.000
_cell.length_c   1.000
_cell.angle_alpha   90.00
_cell.angle_beta   90.00
_cell.angle_gamma   90.00
#
_symmetry.space_group_name_H-M   'P 1'
#
loop_
_entity.id
_entity.type
_entity.pdbx_description
1 polymer ?
#
loop_
_entity_poly.entity_id
_entity_poly.type
_entity_poly.pdbx_seq_one_letter_code
_entity_poly.pdbx_strand_id
1 'polypeptide(L)'
;MEPDLFAINWDTLAEALAVVVVLSFVIERALSLVFEHRKFIDRFDDSNLKELIALGVSLGVVMKWQFDLISIIFIGDENTFLGYVITAGVIAGGSKGAVKLFHDVLGMKSSARLEKDDKKYKDQDSE
;
A
#
# COMPACT_ATOMS: atom_id res chain seq x y z
N MET A 1 -23.82 17.97 -21.89
CA MET A 1 -22.82 17.27 -21.08
C MET A 1 -23.58 16.66 -19.92
N GLU A 2 -23.71 15.35 -19.93
CA GLU A 2 -24.28 14.61 -18.80
C GLU A 2 -23.21 14.57 -17.71
N PRO A 3 -23.48 15.09 -16.49
CA PRO A 3 -22.50 15.19 -15.41
C PRO A 3 -22.10 13.82 -14.81
N ASP A 4 -22.72 12.73 -15.26
CA ASP A 4 -22.58 11.39 -14.67
C ASP A 4 -21.42 10.57 -15.24
N LEU A 5 -20.68 11.10 -16.23
CA LEU A 5 -19.53 10.43 -16.88
C LEU A 5 -18.33 10.18 -15.94
N PHE A 6 -18.31 10.81 -14.75
CA PHE A 6 -17.31 10.58 -13.70
C PHE A 6 -17.92 10.05 -12.40
N ALA A 7 -19.14 9.52 -12.45
CA ALA A 7 -19.78 8.94 -11.28
C ALA A 7 -19.05 7.65 -10.89
N ILE A 8 -18.12 7.77 -9.94
CA ILE A 8 -17.49 6.62 -9.30
C ILE A 8 -18.60 5.80 -8.65
N ASN A 9 -18.66 4.51 -8.99
CA ASN A 9 -19.53 3.58 -8.27
C ASN A 9 -18.92 3.30 -6.88
N TRP A 10 -19.47 3.96 -5.86
CA TRP A 10 -18.98 3.87 -4.48
C TRP A 10 -19.07 2.46 -3.91
N ASP A 11 -20.07 1.66 -4.31
CA ASP A 11 -20.24 0.29 -3.84
C ASP A 11 -19.11 -0.59 -4.40
N THR A 12 -18.85 -0.50 -5.70
CA THR A 12 -17.74 -1.21 -6.36
C THR A 12 -16.39 -0.76 -5.83
N LEU A 13 -16.20 0.55 -5.62
CA LEU A 13 -14.97 1.07 -5.04
C LEU A 13 -14.75 0.52 -3.63
N ALA A 14 -15.78 0.55 -2.77
CA ALA A 14 -15.69 0.06 -1.40
C ALA A 14 -15.35 -1.44 -1.36
N GLU A 15 -15.99 -2.25 -2.21
CA GLU A 15 -15.70 -3.67 -2.34
C GLU A 15 -14.26 -3.92 -2.80
N ALA A 16 -13.81 -3.21 -3.85
CA ALA A 16 -12.46 -3.33 -4.36
C ALA A 16 -11.40 -2.92 -3.33
N LEU A 17 -11.64 -1.83 -2.59
CA LEU A 17 -10.76 -1.41 -1.50
C LEU A 17 -10.72 -2.42 -0.36
N ALA A 18 -11.86 -3.02 0.01
CA ALA A 18 -11.91 -4.07 1.02
C ALA A 18 -11.06 -5.28 0.60
N VAL A 19 -11.16 -5.70 -0.67
CA VAL A 19 -10.32 -6.77 -1.23
C VAL A 19 -8.83 -6.40 -1.16
N VAL A 20 -8.45 -5.19 -1.57
CA VAL A 20 -7.07 -4.70 -1.50
C VAL A 20 -6.52 -4.75 -0.08
N VAL A 21 -7.30 -4.27 0.90
CA VAL A 21 -6.90 -4.27 2.32
C VAL A 21 -6.71 -5.69 2.83
N VAL A 22 -7.70 -6.56 2.63
CA VAL A 22 -7.63 -7.96 3.06
C VAL A 22 -6.45 -8.67 2.40
N LEU A 23 -6.26 -8.49 1.10
CA LEU A 23 -5.19 -9.13 0.34
C LEU A 23 -3.81 -8.64 0.78
N SER A 24 -3.67 -7.34 1.07
CA SER A 24 -2.45 -6.75 1.61
C SER A 24 -2.08 -7.39 2.96
N PHE A 25 -3.05 -7.52 3.87
CA PHE A 25 -2.80 -8.20 5.16
C PHE A 25 -2.43 -9.68 4.98
N VAL A 26 -3.13 -10.41 4.10
CA VAL A 26 -2.85 -11.83 3.85
C VAL A 26 -1.44 -12.02 3.30
N ILE A 27 -1.04 -11.21 2.31
CA ILE A 27 0.31 -11.30 1.72
C ILE A 27 1.37 -10.88 2.74
N GLU A 28 1.13 -9.81 3.50
CA GLU A 28 2.04 -9.35 4.56
C GLU A 28 2.28 -10.46 5.60
N ARG A 29 1.21 -11.11 6.09
CA ARG A 29 1.32 -12.20 7.07
C ARG A 29 1.93 -13.47 6.49
N ALA A 30 1.64 -13.81 5.24
CA ALA A 30 2.23 -14.98 4.59
C ALA A 30 3.74 -14.81 4.37
N LEU A 31 4.17 -13.61 3.95
CA LEU A 31 5.58 -13.32 3.70
C LEU A 31 6.36 -13.06 4.98
N SER A 32 5.73 -12.55 6.06
CA SER A 32 6.42 -12.35 7.33
C SER A 32 7.01 -13.65 7.87
N LEU A 33 6.31 -14.78 7.71
CA LEU A 33 6.83 -16.11 8.10
C LEU A 33 8.14 -16.47 7.37
N VAL A 34 8.29 -16.03 6.12
CA VAL A 34 9.51 -16.25 5.34
C VAL A 34 10.58 -15.23 5.71
N PHE A 35 10.22 -13.96 5.84
CA PHE A 35 11.15 -12.86 6.10
C PHE A 35 11.70 -12.83 7.51
N GLU A 36 10.95 -13.34 8.50
CA GLU A 36 11.36 -13.42 9.90
C GLU A 36 12.18 -14.68 10.20
N HIS A 37 12.32 -15.60 9.24
CA HIS A 37 13.16 -16.77 9.42
C HIS A 37 14.62 -16.34 9.58
N ARG A 38 15.30 -16.75 10.67
CA ARG A 38 16.68 -16.34 11.02
C ARG A 38 17.67 -16.33 9.84
N LYS A 39 17.67 -17.39 9.02
CA LYS A 39 18.55 -17.48 7.84
C LYS A 39 18.30 -16.41 6.77
N PHE A 40 17.07 -15.92 6.70
CA PHE A 40 16.68 -14.86 5.76
C PHE A 40 17.13 -13.50 6.30
N ILE A 41 16.92 -13.24 7.60
CA ILE A 41 17.41 -12.03 8.28
C ILE A 41 18.92 -11.91 8.16
N ASP A 42 19.67 -12.94 8.54
CA ASP A 42 21.15 -12.93 8.55
C ASP A 42 21.77 -12.66 7.16
N ARG A 43 21.01 -12.88 6.07
CA ARG A 43 21.48 -12.70 4.69
C ARG A 43 20.92 -11.45 4.00
N PHE A 44 19.78 -10.93 4.44
CA PHE A 44 19.02 -9.91 3.71
C PHE A 44 18.47 -8.80 4.60
N ASP A 45 19.04 -8.57 5.78
CA ASP A 45 18.49 -7.61 6.76
C ASP A 45 18.39 -6.19 6.21
N ASP A 46 19.40 -5.74 5.45
CA ASP A 46 19.48 -4.40 4.82
C ASP A 46 19.04 -4.36 3.35
N SER A 47 18.39 -5.42 2.86
CA SER A 47 18.08 -5.53 1.43
C SER A 47 16.63 -5.14 1.11
N ASN A 48 16.46 -4.25 0.12
CA ASN A 48 15.18 -3.98 -0.56
C ASN A 48 14.57 -5.23 -1.23
N LEU A 49 15.25 -6.38 -1.18
CA LEU A 49 14.77 -7.64 -1.70
C LEU A 49 13.46 -8.10 -1.04
N LYS A 50 13.22 -7.79 0.25
CA LYS A 50 11.94 -8.08 0.91
C LYS A 50 10.77 -7.42 0.18
N GLU A 51 10.94 -6.16 -0.18
CA GLU A 51 9.95 -5.35 -0.89
C GLU A 51 9.76 -5.85 -2.33
N LEU A 52 10.85 -6.19 -3.03
CA LEU A 52 10.77 -6.77 -4.38
C LEU A 52 10.08 -8.14 -4.41
N ILE A 53 10.33 -8.98 -3.41
CA ILE A 53 9.62 -10.26 -3.26
C ILE A 53 8.14 -10.01 -3.00
N ALA A 54 7.80 -9.10 -2.10
CA ALA A 54 6.41 -8.75 -1.83
C ALA A 54 5.69 -8.22 -3.08
N LEU A 55 6.36 -7.36 -3.85
CA LEU A 55 5.85 -6.85 -5.12
C LEU A 55 5.66 -7.97 -6.15
N GLY A 56 6.65 -8.84 -6.32
CA GLY A 56 6.58 -9.96 -7.26
C GLY A 56 5.48 -10.96 -6.91
N VAL A 57 5.32 -11.30 -5.63
CA VAL A 57 4.24 -12.18 -5.16
C VAL A 57 2.88 -11.53 -5.35
N SER A 58 2.74 -10.25 -4.99
CA SER A 58 1.50 -9.50 -5.20
C SER A 58 1.13 -9.42 -6.68
N LEU A 59 2.10 -9.17 -7.56
CA LEU A 59 1.92 -9.14 -9.00
C LEU A 59 1.44 -10.47 -9.55
N GLY A 60 2.04 -11.58 -9.12
CA GLY A 60 1.60 -12.92 -9.51
C GLY A 60 0.17 -13.22 -9.07
N VAL A 61 -0.22 -12.78 -7.87
CA VAL A 61 -1.58 -12.97 -7.34
C VAL A 61 -2.60 -12.16 -8.14
N VAL A 62 -2.38 -10.86 -8.35
CA VAL A 62 -3.34 -10.01 -9.07
C VAL A 62 -3.46 -10.40 -10.54
N MET A 63 -2.37 -10.83 -11.19
CA MET A 63 -2.43 -11.34 -12.56
C MET A 63 -3.24 -12.65 -12.63
N LYS A 64 -3.04 -13.56 -11.68
CA LYS A 64 -3.78 -14.84 -11.63
C LYS A 64 -5.27 -14.63 -11.37
N TRP A 65 -5.63 -13.65 -10.57
CA TRP A 65 -7.02 -13.32 -10.25
C TRP A 65 -7.63 -12.31 -11.21
N GLN A 66 -6.85 -11.82 -12.18
CA GLN A 66 -7.25 -10.76 -13.10
C GLN A 66 -7.81 -9.55 -12.35
N PHE A 67 -7.17 -9.19 -11.24
CA PHE A 67 -7.59 -8.11 -10.37
C PHE A 67 -6.84 -6.82 -10.71
N ASP A 68 -7.45 -5.98 -11.54
CA ASP A 68 -6.96 -4.65 -11.91
C ASP A 68 -7.80 -3.58 -11.22
N LEU A 69 -7.31 -3.03 -10.11
CA LEU A 69 -8.02 -2.00 -9.35
C LEU A 69 -8.29 -0.74 -10.19
N ILE A 70 -7.40 -0.39 -11.12
CA ILE A 70 -7.55 0.80 -11.95
C ILE A 70 -8.69 0.58 -12.94
N SER A 71 -8.71 -0.55 -13.65
CA SER A 71 -9.82 -0.87 -14.55
C SER A 71 -11.15 -0.98 -13.81
N ILE A 72 -11.16 -1.54 -12.59
CA ILE A 72 -12.38 -1.62 -11.76
C ILE A 72 -12.91 -0.22 -11.39
N ILE A 73 -12.04 0.71 -11.00
CA ILE A 73 -12.44 2.08 -10.60
C ILE A 73 -12.92 2.90 -11.80
N PHE A 74 -12.23 2.79 -12.94
CA PHE A 74 -12.53 3.56 -14.13
C PHE A 74 -13.54 2.89 -15.07
N ILE A 75 -14.12 1.76 -14.67
CA ILE A 75 -15.02 0.94 -15.51
C ILE A 75 -14.37 0.72 -16.89
N GLY A 76 -13.10 0.35 -16.88
CA GLY A 76 -12.37 0.00 -18.09
C GLY A 76 -12.81 -1.38 -18.56
N ASP A 77 -13.14 -1.51 -19.84
CA ASP A 77 -13.58 -2.77 -20.44
C ASP A 77 -12.49 -3.87 -20.44
N GLU A 78 -11.23 -3.49 -20.24
CA GLU A 78 -10.09 -4.42 -20.25
C GLU A 78 -9.15 -4.22 -19.07
N ASN A 79 -8.65 -5.34 -18.56
CA ASN A 79 -7.57 -5.34 -17.57
C ASN A 79 -6.24 -5.07 -18.27
N THR A 80 -5.47 -4.16 -17.71
CA THR A 80 -4.19 -3.75 -18.29
C THR A 80 -3.03 -4.30 -17.48
N PHE A 81 -1.92 -4.63 -18.16
CA PHE A 81 -0.70 -5.02 -17.45
C PHE A 81 -0.22 -3.92 -16.50
N LEU A 82 -0.35 -2.66 -16.91
CA LEU A 82 -0.01 -1.50 -16.09
C LEU A 82 -0.90 -1.42 -14.83
N GLY A 83 -2.19 -1.66 -14.96
CA GLY A 83 -3.12 -1.71 -13.84
C GLY A 83 -2.83 -2.84 -12.87
N TYR A 84 -2.42 -4.02 -13.34
CA TYR A 84 -1.89 -5.08 -12.47
C TYR A 84 -0.63 -4.65 -11.70
N VAL A 85 0.33 -3.99 -12.36
CA VAL A 85 1.56 -3.53 -11.71
C VAL A 85 1.25 -2.49 -10.62
N ILE A 86 0.36 -1.54 -10.90
CA ILE A 86 -0.06 -0.54 -9.92
C ILE A 86 -0.80 -1.20 -8.76
N THR A 87 -1.76 -2.07 -9.04
CA THR A 87 -2.55 -2.79 -8.03
C THR A 87 -1.64 -3.64 -7.14
N ALA A 88 -0.70 -4.37 -7.73
CA ALA A 88 0.31 -5.14 -7.01
C ALA A 88 1.18 -4.26 -6.13
N GLY A 89 1.58 -3.08 -6.61
CA GLY A 89 2.34 -2.10 -5.84
C GLY A 89 1.58 -1.59 -4.62
N VAL A 90 0.27 -1.31 -4.77
CA VAL A 90 -0.59 -0.91 -3.64
C VAL A 90 -0.68 -2.02 -2.59
N ILE A 91 -0.90 -3.26 -3.02
CA ILE A 91 -1.00 -4.42 -2.12
C ILE A 91 0.33 -4.69 -1.41
N ALA A 92 1.44 -4.71 -2.17
CA ALA A 92 2.79 -4.97 -1.68
C ALA A 92 3.34 -3.83 -0.79
N GLY A 93 2.90 -2.59 -1.04
CA GLY A 93 3.24 -1.43 -0.21
C GLY A 93 2.75 -1.55 1.23
N GLY A 94 1.78 -2.43 1.50
CA GLY A 94 1.35 -2.77 2.84
C GLY A 94 0.75 -1.60 3.63
N SER A 95 0.54 -1.85 4.91
CA SER A 95 0.13 -0.85 5.90
C SER A 95 1.06 0.36 5.97
N LYS A 96 2.36 0.21 5.69
CA LYS A 96 3.34 1.31 5.70
C LYS A 96 3.12 2.29 4.55
N GLY A 97 2.79 1.81 3.35
CA GLY A 97 2.43 2.64 2.20
C GLY A 97 1.09 3.34 2.39
N ALA A 98 0.08 2.61 2.89
CA ALA A 98 -1.23 3.18 3.18
C ALA A 98 -1.18 4.25 4.28
N VAL A 99 -0.49 3.99 5.39
CA VAL A 99 -0.30 4.96 6.50
C VAL A 99 0.48 6.18 6.03
N LYS A 100 1.50 5.99 5.18
CA LYS A 100 2.26 7.11 4.61
C LYS A 100 1.43 7.93 3.63
N LEU A 101 0.62 7.31 2.77
CA LEU A 101 -0.35 8.01 1.92
C LEU A 101 -1.40 8.78 2.75
N PHE A 102 -1.95 8.16 3.79
CA PHE A 102 -2.87 8.82 4.72
C PHE A 102 -2.21 10.01 5.42
N HIS A 103 -0.96 9.88 5.86
CA HIS A 103 -0.21 10.98 6.47
C HIS A 103 0.16 12.09 5.49
N ASP A 104 0.61 11.74 4.28
CA ASP A 104 1.18 12.66 3.30
C ASP A 104 0.10 13.35 2.45
N VAL A 105 -1.02 12.67 2.13
CA VAL A 105 -2.12 13.22 1.30
C VAL A 105 -3.20 13.89 2.14
N LEU A 106 -3.54 13.34 3.32
CA LEU A 106 -4.57 13.93 4.20
C LEU A 106 -3.99 14.86 5.26
N GLY A 107 -2.67 15.09 5.27
CA GLY A 107 -1.99 16.03 6.16
C GLY A 107 -2.13 15.72 7.65
N MET A 108 -2.59 14.51 8.00
CA MET A 108 -2.90 14.13 9.37
C MET A 108 -1.59 13.83 10.11
N LYS A 109 -0.77 14.83 10.45
CA LYS A 109 0.46 14.62 11.23
C LYS A 109 0.13 13.84 12.51
N SER A 110 0.74 12.66 12.69
CA SER A 110 0.65 11.92 13.94
C SER A 110 1.09 12.82 15.10
N SER A 111 0.26 12.93 16.15
CA SER A 111 0.53 13.71 17.37
C SER A 111 1.85 13.33 18.04
N ALA A 112 2.30 12.08 17.86
CA ALA A 112 3.59 11.60 18.36
C ALA A 112 4.82 12.22 17.65
N ARG A 113 4.66 12.76 16.43
CA ARG A 113 5.74 13.45 15.70
C ARG A 113 5.76 14.95 16.01
N LEU A 114 4.59 15.55 16.22
CA LEU A 114 4.44 16.91 16.72
C LEU A 114 5.11 17.08 18.10
N GLU A 115 4.96 16.10 19.00
CA GLU A 115 5.59 16.17 20.32
C GLU A 115 7.14 16.05 20.29
N LYS A 116 7.70 15.37 19.28
CA LYS A 116 9.16 15.29 19.08
C LYS A 116 9.74 16.57 18.47
N ASP A 117 9.03 17.20 17.53
CA ASP A 117 9.45 18.49 16.97
C ASP A 117 9.30 19.64 17.99
N ASP A 118 8.25 19.61 18.84
CA ASP A 118 8.03 20.62 19.90
C ASP A 118 9.07 20.53 21.03
N LYS A 119 9.53 19.33 21.39
CA LYS A 119 10.64 19.14 22.35
C LYS A 119 11.97 19.65 21.80
N LYS A 120 12.24 19.43 20.50
CA LYS A 120 13.48 19.86 19.86
C LYS A 120 13.61 21.39 19.78
N TYR A 121 12.49 22.11 19.66
CA TYR A 121 12.44 23.58 19.74
C TYR A 121 12.66 24.10 21.16
N LYS A 122 12.05 23.46 22.17
CA LYS A 122 12.20 23.90 23.58
C LYS A 122 13.61 23.70 24.13
N ASP A 123 14.32 22.67 23.68
CA ASP A 123 15.72 22.44 24.08
C ASP A 123 16.70 23.42 23.42
N GLN A 124 16.37 24.00 22.25
CA GLN A 124 17.22 24.98 21.55
C GLN A 124 17.10 26.41 22.11
N ASP A 125 15.99 26.77 22.75
CA ASP A 125 15.79 28.08 23.40
C ASP A 125 16.25 28.08 24.88
N SER A 126 16.78 26.95 25.36
CA SER A 126 17.22 26.75 26.76
C SER A 126 18.75 26.72 26.93
N GLU A 127 19.52 26.96 25.86
CA GLU A 127 20.98 27.16 25.86
C GLU A 127 21.35 28.63 25.60
#